data_AF-A0A944ZPU9-F1
#
_entry.id   AF-A0A944ZPU9-F1
#
_cell.length_a   1.000
_cell.length_b   1.000
_cell.length_c   1.000
_cell.angle_alpha   90.00
_cell.angle_beta   90.00
_cell.angle_gamma   90.00
#
_symmetry.space_group_name_H-M   'P 1'
#
loop_
_entity.id
_entity.type
_entity.pdbx_description
1 polymer ?
#
loop_
_entity_poly.entity_id
_entity_poly.type
_entity_poly.pdbx_seq_one_letter_code
_entity_poly.pdbx_strand_id
1 'polypeptide(L)'
;MTKFLLSADNPKGWKLEDLLLQLQNDIVTKMARISADQRPEARIVFQNNIDIISMISECHRKAVESQKILESLGPSPGSTGAPRIGTDD
;
A
#
# COMPACT_ATOMS: atom_id res chain seq x y z
N MET A 1 10.90 -6.06 13.26
CA MET A 1 9.86 -7.00 12.79
C MET A 1 8.64 -6.28 12.22
N THR A 2 8.38 -6.42 10.92
CA THR A 2 7.18 -5.90 10.25
C THR A 2 6.06 -6.93 10.28
N LYS A 3 4.85 -6.53 10.68
CA LYS A 3 3.70 -7.47 10.78
C LYS A 3 3.02 -7.75 9.44
N PHE A 4 2.96 -6.76 8.55
CA PHE A 4 2.19 -6.83 7.31
C PHE A 4 3.06 -6.89 6.07
N LEU A 5 4.17 -6.14 6.07
CA LEU A 5 5.02 -5.99 4.90
C LEU A 5 6.08 -7.08 4.83
N LEU A 6 6.43 -7.44 3.59
CA LEU A 6 7.51 -8.35 3.26
C LEU A 6 8.83 -7.83 3.85
N SER A 7 9.50 -8.67 4.61
CA SER A 7 10.84 -8.41 5.18
C SER A 7 11.53 -9.74 5.48
N ALA A 8 12.79 -9.68 5.94
CA ALA A 8 13.50 -10.87 6.39
C ALA A 8 12.73 -11.61 7.52
N ASP A 9 12.16 -10.86 8.47
CA ASP A 9 11.37 -11.42 9.57
C ASP A 9 9.95 -11.84 9.14
N ASN A 10 9.48 -11.38 7.98
CA ASN A 10 8.14 -11.67 7.47
C ASN A 10 8.18 -12.00 5.96
N PRO A 11 8.72 -13.17 5.59
CA PRO A 11 8.90 -13.55 4.18
C PRO A 11 7.59 -13.83 3.43
N LYS A 12 6.46 -13.91 4.16
CA LYS A 12 5.11 -14.07 3.61
C LYS A 12 4.32 -12.76 3.64
N GLY A 13 4.95 -11.64 3.99
CA GLY A 13 4.33 -10.34 4.02
C GLY A 13 3.98 -9.83 2.63
N TRP A 14 3.12 -8.81 2.59
CA TRP A 14 2.72 -8.15 1.36
C TRP A 14 3.81 -7.20 0.87
N LYS A 15 3.94 -7.06 -0.45
CA LYS A 15 4.57 -5.86 -1.00
C LYS A 15 3.67 -4.66 -0.71
N LEU A 16 4.28 -3.49 -0.51
CA LEU A 16 3.53 -2.29 -0.13
C LEU A 16 2.56 -1.88 -1.24
N GLU A 17 3.00 -1.92 -2.49
CA GLU A 17 2.20 -1.61 -3.67
C GLU A 17 0.97 -2.55 -3.77
N ASP A 18 1.15 -3.85 -3.58
CA ASP A 18 0.05 -4.82 -3.64
C ASP A 18 -0.96 -4.60 -2.51
N LEU A 19 -0.47 -4.32 -1.29
CA LEU A 19 -1.31 -4.04 -0.14
C LEU A 19 -2.13 -2.76 -0.31
N LEU A 20 -1.52 -1.69 -0.84
CA LEU A 20 -2.20 -0.42 -1.10
C LEU A 20 -3.29 -0.60 -2.17
N LEU A 21 -3.02 -1.38 -3.21
CA LEU A 21 -4.01 -1.70 -4.25
C LEU A 21 -5.19 -2.50 -3.69
N GLN A 22 -4.94 -3.52 -2.85
CA GLN A 22 -6.02 -4.23 -2.16
C GLN A 22 -6.84 -3.32 -1.26
N LEU A 23 -6.19 -2.47 -0.45
CA LEU A 23 -6.87 -1.56 0.45
C LEU A 23 -7.77 -0.57 -0.32
N GLN A 24 -7.30 -0.07 -1.46
CA GLN A 24 -8.11 0.78 -2.34
C GLN A 24 -9.38 0.06 -2.80
N ASN A 25 -9.28 -1.19 -3.27
CA ASN A 25 -10.42 -1.98 -3.72
C ASN A 25 -11.45 -2.23 -2.61
N ASP A 26 -10.99 -2.49 -1.39
CA ASP A 26 -11.85 -2.67 -0.22
C ASP A 26 -12.63 -1.39 0.12
N ILE A 27 -11.99 -0.22 0.03
CA ILE A 27 -12.65 1.06 0.27
C ILE A 27 -13.68 1.34 -0.82
N VAL A 28 -13.37 1.12 -2.09
CA VAL A 28 -14.33 1.26 -3.20
C VAL A 28 -15.55 0.36 -2.97
N THR A 29 -15.33 -0.89 -2.54
CA THR A 29 -16.41 -1.83 -2.23
C THR A 29 -17.28 -1.35 -1.07
N LYS A 30 -16.70 -0.70 -0.04
CA LYS A 30 -17.45 -0.09 1.07
C LYS A 30 -18.22 1.15 0.60
N MET A 31 -17.63 2.00 -0.22
CA MET A 31 -18.28 3.20 -0.77
C MET A 31 -19.50 2.84 -1.62
N ALA A 32 -19.43 1.77 -2.41
CA ALA A 32 -20.57 1.32 -3.22
C ALA A 32 -21.82 1.07 -2.36
N ARG A 33 -21.67 0.55 -1.13
CA ARG A 33 -22.78 0.26 -0.20
C ARG A 33 -23.48 1.50 0.35
N ILE A 34 -22.81 2.66 0.37
CA ILE A 34 -23.36 3.92 0.89
C ILE A 34 -23.62 4.96 -0.19
N SER A 35 -23.37 4.63 -1.47
CA SER A 35 -23.40 5.57 -2.60
C SER A 35 -24.76 6.23 -2.85
N ALA A 36 -25.87 5.55 -2.52
CA ALA A 36 -27.22 6.07 -2.69
C ALA A 36 -27.77 6.79 -1.44
N ASP A 37 -27.06 6.72 -0.30
CA ASP A 37 -27.51 7.31 0.96
C ASP A 37 -27.36 8.83 0.95
N GLN A 38 -28.49 9.53 1.03
CA GLN A 38 -28.55 10.97 0.90
C GLN A 38 -28.30 11.72 2.21
N ARG A 39 -28.21 11.01 3.34
CA ARG A 39 -28.00 11.62 4.65
C ARG A 39 -26.67 12.38 4.69
N PRO A 40 -26.58 13.54 5.35
CA PRO A 40 -25.36 14.34 5.41
C PRO A 40 -24.14 13.54 5.89
N GLU A 41 -24.32 12.68 6.89
CA GLU A 41 -23.26 11.84 7.46
C GLU A 41 -22.72 10.85 6.43
N ALA A 42 -23.59 10.23 5.64
CA ALA A 42 -23.20 9.31 4.59
C ALA A 42 -22.42 10.02 3.47
N ARG A 43 -22.85 11.22 3.09
CA ARG A 43 -22.15 12.07 2.11
C ARG A 43 -20.76 12.48 2.59
N ILE A 44 -20.61 12.85 3.86
CA ILE A 44 -19.31 13.18 4.46
C ILE A 44 -18.38 11.96 4.45
N VAL A 45 -18.87 10.79 4.87
CA VAL A 45 -18.08 9.55 4.84
C VAL A 45 -17.68 9.17 3.41
N PHE A 46 -18.59 9.33 2.44
CA PHE A 46 -18.30 9.08 1.04
C PHE A 46 -17.19 10.00 0.52
N GLN A 47 -17.26 11.30 0.81
CA GLN A 47 -16.22 12.27 0.42
C GLN A 47 -14.87 11.94 1.06
N ASN A 48 -14.85 11.64 2.36
CA ASN A 48 -13.61 11.25 3.05
C ASN A 48 -12.97 10.02 2.40
N ASN A 49 -13.76 9.04 1.97
CA ASN A 49 -13.23 7.86 1.29
C ASN A 49 -12.67 8.17 -0.10
N ILE A 50 -13.25 9.12 -0.85
CA ILE A 50 -12.65 9.63 -2.10
C ILE A 50 -11.26 10.20 -1.82
N ASP A 51 -11.14 11.04 -0.79
CA ASP A 51 -9.88 11.71 -0.46
C ASP A 51 -8.83 10.69 -0.01
N ILE A 52 -9.23 9.70 0.80
CA ILE A 52 -8.37 8.58 1.21
C ILE A 52 -7.90 7.76 0.00
N ILE A 53 -8.79 7.42 -0.94
CA ILE A 53 -8.42 6.69 -2.18
C ILE A 53 -7.40 7.49 -3.00
N SER A 54 -7.57 8.81 -3.09
CA SER A 54 -6.62 9.68 -3.79
C SER A 54 -5.23 9.63 -3.15
N MET A 55 -5.17 9.74 -1.82
CA MET A 55 -3.91 9.61 -1.06
C MET A 55 -3.28 8.23 -1.22
N ILE A 56 -4.07 7.16 -1.13
CA ILE A 56 -3.58 5.78 -1.35
C ILE A 56 -3.04 5.62 -2.77
N SER A 57 -3.67 6.21 -3.79
CA SER A 57 -3.17 6.17 -5.16
C SER A 57 -1.79 6.82 -5.29
N GLU A 58 -1.56 7.94 -4.59
CA GLU A 58 -0.25 8.59 -4.56
C GLU A 58 0.78 7.73 -3.83
N CYS A 59 0.43 7.16 -2.67
CA CYS A 59 1.29 6.21 -1.96
C CYS A 59 1.66 5.01 -2.84
N HIS A 60 0.70 4.46 -3.60
CA HIS A 60 0.92 3.35 -4.50
C HIS A 60 1.91 3.72 -5.61
N ARG A 61 1.74 4.90 -6.25
CA ARG A 61 2.72 5.39 -7.25
C ARG A 61 4.12 5.48 -6.67
N LYS A 62 4.28 6.07 -5.48
CA LYS A 62 5.56 6.20 -4.80
C LYS A 62 6.17 4.84 -4.43
N ALA A 63 5.35 3.88 -4.01
CA ALA A 63 5.80 2.52 -3.70
C ALA A 63 6.33 1.81 -4.96
N VAL A 64 5.59 1.88 -6.07
CA VAL A 64 6.02 1.32 -7.36
C VAL A 64 7.31 1.99 -7.86
N GLU A 65 7.42 3.30 -7.76
CA GLU A 65 8.63 4.04 -8.11
C GLU A 65 9.83 3.62 -7.25
N SER A 66 9.63 3.51 -5.94
CA SER A 66 10.67 3.05 -5.00
C SER A 66 11.14 1.63 -5.35
N GLN A 67 10.21 0.73 -5.68
CA GLN A 67 10.55 -0.63 -6.08
C GLN A 67 11.37 -0.66 -7.38
N LYS A 68 11.04 0.19 -8.37
CA LYS A 68 11.84 0.33 -9.60
C LYS A 68 13.25 0.84 -9.33
N ILE A 69 13.40 1.81 -8.42
CA ILE A 69 14.71 2.30 -7.99
C ILE A 69 15.50 1.17 -7.33
N LEU A 70 14.87 0.40 -6.44
CA LEU A 70 15.53 -0.72 -5.79
C LEU A 70 15.95 -1.81 -6.78
N GLU A 71 15.14 -2.11 -7.79
CA GLU A 71 15.46 -3.08 -8.84
C GLU A 71 16.61 -2.60 -9.75
N SER A 72 16.78 -1.29 -9.94
CA SER A 72 17.90 -0.75 -10.73
C SER A 72 19.26 -0.88 -10.02
N LEU A 73 19.26 -1.06 -8.69
CA LEU A 73 20.47 -1.33 -7.90
C LEU A 73 20.93 -2.80 -8.01
N GLY A 74 20.14 -3.67 -8.65
CA GLY A 74 20.44 -5.08 -8.82
C GLY A 74 19.36 -6.00 -8.23
N PRO A 75 19.53 -7.33 -8.41
CA PRO A 75 18.57 -8.32 -7.95
C PRO A 75 18.40 -8.26 -6.43
N SER A 76 17.19 -8.57 -5.95
CA SER A 76 16.95 -8.69 -4.52
C SER A 76 17.86 -9.80 -3.94
N PRO A 77 18.67 -9.50 -2.93
CA PRO A 77 19.63 -10.45 -2.36
C PRO A 77 18.95 -11.47 -1.41
N GLY A 78 17.62 -11.42 -1.27
CA GLY A 78 16.85 -12.30 -0.41
C GLY A 78 16.98 -11.94 1.07
N SER A 79 16.43 -12.80 1.94
CA SER A 79 16.39 -12.56 3.39
C SER A 79 17.74 -12.73 4.11
N THR A 80 18.76 -13.26 3.43
CA THR A 80 20.08 -13.56 4.01
C THR A 80 21.23 -12.82 3.33
N GLY A 81 20.95 -11.93 2.38
CA GLY A 81 21.97 -11.16 1.68
C GLY A 81 21.94 -9.68 2.06
N ALA A 82 23.04 -8.98 1.79
CA ALA A 82 23.23 -7.59 2.20
C ALA A 82 22.15 -6.66 1.62
N PRO A 83 21.60 -5.71 2.39
CA PRO A 83 20.55 -4.82 1.93
C PRO A 83 21.03 -3.94 0.77
N ARG A 84 20.14 -3.68 -0.19
CA ARG A 84 20.42 -2.78 -1.33
C ARG A 84 20.60 -1.32 -0.90
N ILE A 85 19.90 -0.93 0.17
CA ILE A 85 19.97 0.40 0.80
C ILE A 85 19.88 0.18 2.31
N GLY A 86 20.73 0.88 3.08
CA GLY A 86 20.78 0.79 4.55
C GLY A 86 21.90 -0.11 5.06
N THR A 87 21.90 -0.36 6.36
CA THR A 87 22.84 -1.25 7.06
C THR A 87 22.08 -2.39 7.74
N ASP A 88 22.76 -3.52 7.95
CA ASP A 88 22.26 -4.59 8.82
C ASP A 88 22.36 -4.11 10.27
N ASP A 89 21.23 -3.83 10.92
CA ASP A 89 21.11 -3.65 12.37
C ASP A 89 20.61 -4.95 13.02
#